data_AF-A0A1G0FYY8-F1
#
_entry.id   AF-A0A1G0FYY8-F1
#
_cell.length_a   1.000
_cell.length_b   1.000
_cell.length_c   1.000
_cell.angle_alpha   90.00
_cell.angle_beta   90.00
_cell.angle_gamma   90.00
#
_symmetry.space_group_name_H-M   'P 1'
#
loop_
_entity.id
_entity.type
_entity.pdbx_description
1 polymer ?
#
loop_
_entity_poly.entity_id
_entity_poly.type
_entity_poly.pdbx_seq_one_letter_code
_entity_poly.pdbx_strand_id
1 'polypeptide(L)'
;MNINKSTRCRVRLDYVSLVKLALLLGSCAGIFSIPLLFLLYSGASRLGIVNVMIGAPLFGAATGLVMVVLGFPVYSWISAKTDGQVYSGIFQIIPDQDEQ
;
A
#
# COMPACT_ATOMS: atom_id res chain seq x y z
N MET A 1 -28.12 2.00 34.22
CA MET A 1 -26.83 1.38 33.86
C MET A 1 -26.88 1.13 32.36
N ASN A 2 -26.38 2.07 31.56
CA ASN A 2 -26.64 2.17 30.13
C ASN A 2 -25.47 1.56 29.35
N ILE A 3 -25.75 0.56 28.52
CA ILE A 3 -24.76 -0.32 27.89
C ILE A 3 -24.14 0.42 26.70
N ASN A 4 -22.81 0.50 26.71
CA ASN A 4 -21.94 1.04 25.67
C ASN A 4 -22.44 0.69 24.23
N LYS A 5 -22.96 1.69 23.49
CA LYS A 5 -23.11 1.58 22.03
C LYS A 5 -21.69 1.54 21.44
N SER A 6 -21.25 0.35 21.04
CA SER A 6 -19.98 0.15 20.34
C SER A 6 -20.07 0.80 18.97
N THR A 7 -19.53 2.01 18.84
CA THR A 7 -19.39 2.76 17.59
C THR A 7 -18.50 1.95 16.64
N ARG A 8 -19.09 1.28 15.65
CA ARG A 8 -18.32 0.56 14.62
C ARG A 8 -17.75 1.57 13.63
N CYS A 9 -16.51 1.98 13.83
CA CYS A 9 -15.75 2.75 12.84
C CYS A 9 -15.26 1.83 11.72
N ARG A 10 -15.73 2.04 10.48
CA ARG A 10 -15.18 1.36 9.29
C ARG A 10 -14.04 2.18 8.71
N VAL A 11 -12.86 1.57 8.57
CA VAL A 11 -11.67 2.20 7.98
C VAL A 11 -11.51 1.63 6.57
N ARG A 12 -11.55 2.48 5.54
CA ARG A 12 -11.20 2.12 4.15
C ARG A 12 -9.97 2.91 3.72
N LEU A 13 -9.06 2.24 3.04
CA LEU A 13 -7.79 2.82 2.58
C LEU A 13 -8.03 3.61 1.29
N ASP A 14 -7.69 4.90 1.29
CA ASP A 14 -7.72 5.76 0.09
C ASP A 14 -6.65 5.32 -0.92
N TYR A 15 -6.89 5.51 -2.22
CA TYR A 15 -5.97 5.17 -3.30
C TYR A 15 -4.61 5.85 -3.11
N VAL A 16 -4.60 7.12 -2.71
CA VAL A 16 -3.35 7.86 -2.44
C VAL A 16 -2.60 7.23 -1.27
N SER A 17 -3.32 6.79 -0.23
CA SER A 17 -2.73 6.09 0.90
C SER A 17 -2.20 4.71 0.50
N LEU A 18 -2.90 4.02 -0.39
CA LEU A 18 -2.51 2.71 -0.94
C LEU A 18 -1.26 2.83 -1.82
N VAL A 19 -1.17 3.86 -2.67
CA VAL A 19 0.02 4.18 -3.47
C VAL A 19 1.20 4.51 -2.56
N LYS A 20 1.01 5.33 -1.52
CA LYS A 20 2.07 5.64 -0.54
C LYS A 20 2.55 4.40 0.19
N LEU A 21 1.62 3.56 0.65
CA LEU A 21 1.94 2.30 1.33
C LEU A 21 2.74 1.38 0.40
N ALA A 22 2.32 1.23 -0.85
CA ALA A 22 3.01 0.36 -1.80
C ALA A 22 4.37 0.89 -2.26
N LEU A 23 4.52 2.21 -2.38
CA LEU A 23 5.83 2.83 -2.59
C LEU A 23 6.77 2.52 -1.43
N LEU A 24 6.27 2.62 -0.20
CA LEU A 24 7.05 2.32 1.01
C LEU A 24 7.39 0.83 1.12
N LEU A 25 6.41 -0.06 0.92
CA LEU A 25 6.63 -1.50 0.90
C LEU A 25 7.56 -1.94 -0.24
N GLY A 26 7.37 -1.38 -1.44
CA GLY A 26 8.19 -1.67 -2.61
C GLY A 26 9.64 -1.21 -2.42
N SER A 27 9.85 -0.02 -1.88
CA SER A 27 11.21 0.46 -1.56
C SER A 27 11.87 -0.37 -0.47
N CYS A 28 11.16 -0.73 0.61
CA CYS A 28 11.66 -1.65 1.63
C CYS A 28 12.02 -3.02 1.04
N ALA A 29 11.17 -3.60 0.20
CA ALA A 29 11.46 -4.87 -0.47
C ALA A 29 12.70 -4.77 -1.37
N GLY A 30 12.88 -3.65 -2.07
CA GLY A 30 14.09 -3.33 -2.83
C GLY A 30 15.34 -3.34 -1.95
N ILE A 31 15.29 -2.71 -0.76
CA ILE A 31 16.41 -2.71 0.19
C ILE A 31 16.73 -4.12 0.69
N PHE A 32 15.71 -4.90 1.04
CA PHE A 32 15.89 -6.30 1.48
C PHE A 32 16.48 -7.20 0.39
N SER A 33 16.33 -6.85 -0.88
CA SER A 33 16.96 -7.59 -1.98
C SER A 33 18.46 -7.30 -2.16
N ILE A 34 19.00 -6.24 -1.55
CA ILE A 34 20.42 -5.84 -1.70
C ILE A 34 21.39 -6.95 -1.25
N PRO A 35 21.27 -7.56 -0.05
CA PRO A 35 22.17 -8.64 0.37
C PRO A 35 22.13 -9.84 -0.59
N LEU A 36 20.94 -10.17 -1.11
CA LEU A 36 20.76 -11.24 -2.09
C LEU A 36 21.48 -10.92 -3.40
N LEU A 37 21.34 -9.69 -3.91
CA LEU A 37 22.04 -9.23 -5.11
C LEU A 37 23.56 -9.23 -4.90
N PHE A 38 24.04 -8.87 -3.71
CA PHE A 38 25.47 -8.95 -3.40
C PHE A 38 26.01 -10.38 -3.40
N LEU A 39 25.22 -11.35 -2.92
CA LEU A 39 25.59 -12.77 -2.99
C LEU A 39 25.59 -13.27 -4.44
N LEU A 40 24.64 -12.81 -5.27
CA LEU A 40 24.54 -13.20 -6.68
C LEU A 40 25.67 -12.59 -7.54
N TYR A 41 26.07 -11.36 -7.25
CA TYR A 41 27.08 -10.61 -7.99
C TYR A 41 28.42 -10.54 -7.24
N SER A 42 28.94 -11.70 -6.83
CA SER A 42 30.30 -11.78 -6.29
C SER A 42 31.31 -11.30 -7.35
N GLY A 43 31.95 -10.16 -7.12
CA GLY A 43 32.87 -9.52 -8.08
C GLY A 43 32.40 -8.17 -8.65
N ALA A 44 31.27 -7.63 -8.17
CA ALA A 44 30.82 -6.30 -8.59
C ALA A 44 31.86 -5.21 -8.25
N SER A 45 32.13 -4.34 -9.24
CA SER A 45 32.97 -3.16 -9.04
C SER A 45 32.31 -2.18 -8.06
N ARG A 46 33.10 -1.28 -7.45
CA ARG A 46 32.57 -0.26 -6.52
C ARG A 46 31.43 0.57 -7.13
N LEU A 47 31.49 0.85 -8.43
CA LEU A 47 30.41 1.52 -9.15
C LEU A 47 29.14 0.67 -9.22
N GLY A 48 29.27 -0.63 -9.48
CA GLY A 48 28.15 -1.57 -9.49
C GLY A 48 27.46 -1.67 -8.13
N ILE A 49 28.24 -1.67 -7.05
CA ILE A 49 27.72 -1.68 -5.67
C ILE A 49 26.87 -0.44 -5.38
N VAL A 50 27.38 0.75 -5.70
CA VAL A 50 26.64 2.01 -5.49
C VAL A 50 25.37 2.03 -6.33
N ASN A 51 25.44 1.55 -7.57
CA ASN A 51 24.29 1.48 -8.46
C ASN A 51 23.23 0.49 -7.96
N VAL A 52 23.62 -0.64 -7.35
CA VAL A 52 22.69 -1.58 -6.71
C VAL A 52 22.05 -0.98 -5.46
N MET A 53 22.84 -0.29 -4.62
CA MET A 53 22.35 0.39 -3.41
C MET A 53 21.28 1.43 -3.70
N ILE A 54 21.43 2.21 -4.77
CA ILE A 54 20.47 3.27 -5.16
C ILE A 54 19.37 2.71 -6.06
N GLY A 55 19.73 1.83 -6.99
CA GLY A 55 18.83 1.28 -8.00
C GLY A 55 17.83 0.28 -7.43
N ALA A 56 18.22 -0.58 -6.49
CA ALA A 56 17.34 -1.57 -5.89
C ALA A 56 16.10 -0.96 -5.20
N PRO A 57 16.21 0.07 -4.31
CA PRO A 57 15.04 0.69 -3.71
C PRO A 57 14.17 1.42 -4.74
N LEU A 58 14.75 2.07 -5.74
CA LEU A 58 13.99 2.74 -6.81
C LEU A 58 13.22 1.74 -7.67
N PHE A 59 13.87 0.63 -8.05
CA PHE A 59 13.25 -0.43 -8.82
C PHE A 59 12.14 -1.13 -8.02
N GLY A 60 12.38 -1.38 -6.73
CA GLY A 60 11.37 -1.91 -5.82
C GLY A 60 10.15 -0.98 -5.68
N ALA A 61 10.37 0.32 -5.54
CA ALA A 61 9.31 1.33 -5.49
C ALA A 61 8.52 1.39 -6.81
N ALA A 62 9.19 1.38 -7.96
CA ALA A 62 8.55 1.37 -9.27
C ALA A 62 7.69 0.10 -9.46
N THR A 63 8.22 -1.05 -9.06
CA THR A 63 7.48 -2.33 -9.13
C THR A 63 6.26 -2.32 -8.21
N GLY A 64 6.40 -1.78 -6.99
CA GLY A 64 5.27 -1.59 -6.07
C GLY A 64 4.18 -0.70 -6.65
N LEU A 65 4.57 0.37 -7.35
CA LEU A 65 3.64 1.29 -8.01
C LEU A 65 2.89 0.60 -9.16
N VAL A 66 3.61 -0.16 -10.01
CA VAL A 66 2.99 -0.97 -11.07
C VAL A 66 2.00 -1.97 -10.50
N MET A 67 2.36 -2.66 -9.42
CA MET A 67 1.46 -3.61 -8.74
C MET A 67 0.22 -2.93 -8.18
N VAL A 68 0.32 -1.69 -7.69
CA VAL A 68 -0.87 -0.92 -7.27
C VAL A 68 -1.72 -0.49 -8.44
N VAL A 69 -1.13 -0.02 -9.54
CA VAL A 69 -1.90 0.37 -10.72
C VAL A 69 -2.68 -0.81 -11.30
N LEU A 70 -2.07 -2.00 -11.30
CA LEU A 70 -2.73 -3.23 -11.74
C LEU A 70 -3.69 -3.82 -10.68
N GLY A 71 -3.35 -3.69 -9.40
CA GLY A 71 -4.13 -4.23 -8.29
C GLY A 71 -5.32 -3.35 -7.88
N PHE A 72 -5.25 -2.05 -8.10
CA PHE A 72 -6.31 -1.10 -7.77
C PHE A 72 -7.64 -1.37 -8.49
N PRO A 73 -7.70 -1.67 -9.80
CA PRO A 73 -8.97 -2.04 -10.44
C PRO A 73 -9.56 -3.35 -9.88
N VAL A 74 -8.72 -4.29 -9.45
CA VAL A 74 -9.18 -5.52 -8.78
C VAL A 74 -9.71 -5.18 -7.39
N TYR A 75 -9.01 -4.35 -6.62
CA TYR A 75 -9.43 -3.86 -5.32
C TYR A 75 -10.76 -3.09 -5.42
N SER A 76 -10.90 -2.19 -6.41
CA SER A 76 -12.12 -1.42 -6.61
C SER A 76 -13.29 -2.32 -7.01
N TRP A 77 -13.06 -3.31 -7.90
CA TRP A 77 -14.07 -4.29 -8.29
C TRP A 77 -14.54 -5.15 -7.11
N ILE A 78 -13.62 -5.66 -6.29
CA ILE A 78 -13.97 -6.38 -5.06
C ILE A 78 -14.71 -5.44 -4.12
N SER A 79 -14.21 -4.23 -3.88
CA SER A 79 -14.83 -3.28 -2.94
C SER A 79 -16.24 -2.85 -3.36
N ALA A 80 -16.54 -2.82 -4.66
CA ALA A 80 -17.84 -2.52 -5.24
C ALA A 80 -18.79 -3.72 -5.16
N LYS A 81 -18.26 -4.95 -5.23
CA LYS A 81 -19.03 -6.18 -5.00
C LYS A 81 -19.37 -6.41 -3.53
N THR A 82 -18.48 -5.99 -2.65
CA THR A 82 -18.64 -6.17 -1.20
C THR A 82 -19.56 -5.12 -0.58
N ASP A 83 -19.82 -4.00 -1.26
CA ASP A 83 -20.58 -2.89 -0.68
C ASP A 83 -21.35 -2.11 -1.75
N GLY A 84 -22.69 -2.13 -1.68
CA GLY A 84 -23.54 -1.00 -2.07
C GLY A 84 -23.30 0.23 -1.18
N GLN A 85 -22.05 0.49 -0.81
CA GLN A 85 -21.64 1.41 0.24
C GLN A 85 -20.55 2.30 -0.33
N VAL A 86 -21.01 3.45 -0.81
CA VAL A 86 -20.20 4.60 -1.22
C VAL A 86 -19.46 5.09 0.02
N TYR A 87 -18.15 4.86 0.07
CA TYR A 87 -17.31 5.39 1.14
C TYR A 87 -16.23 6.29 0.56
N SER A 88 -16.50 7.60 0.66
CA SER A 88 -15.60 8.71 0.41
C SER A 88 -14.87 9.06 1.71
N GLY A 89 -13.54 8.92 1.72
CA GLY A 89 -12.70 9.28 2.85
C GLY A 89 -12.10 10.69 2.71
N ILE A 90 -12.83 11.70 3.16
CA ILE A 90 -12.26 12.57 4.21
C ILE A 90 -12.78 11.94 5.50
N PHE A 91 -11.98 11.87 6.56
CA PHE A 91 -12.41 11.36 7.86
C PHE A 91 -13.63 12.17 8.37
N GLN A 92 -14.82 11.79 7.95
CA GLN A 92 -16.08 12.26 8.50
C GLN A 92 -16.57 11.17 9.44
N ILE A 93 -16.67 11.54 10.71
CA ILE A 93 -17.48 10.80 11.67
C ILE A 93 -18.91 10.93 11.16
N ILE A 94 -19.41 9.92 10.48
CA ILE A 94 -20.80 9.87 10.03
C ILE A 94 -21.60 9.28 11.20
N PRO A 95 -22.44 10.07 11.89
CA PRO A 95 -23.40 9.49 12.81
C PRO A 95 -24.43 8.70 12.01
N ASP A 96 -24.71 7.46 12.41
CA ASP A 96 -25.87 6.71 11.91
C ASP A 96 -27.12 7.54 12.19
N GLN A 97 -27.77 8.05 11.12
CA GLN A 97 -29.15 8.50 11.23
C GLN A 97 -30.01 7.26 11.02
N ASP A 98 -30.44 6.67 12.14
CA ASP A 98 -31.49 5.67 12.16
C ASP A 98 -32.69 6.20 11.35
N GLU A 99 -33.05 5.47 10.30
CA GLU A 99 -34.23 5.70 9.46
C GLU A 99 -35.48 5.82 10.34
N GLN A 100 -36.34 6.80 10.03
CA GLN A 100 -37.63 7.02 10.69
C GLN A 100 -38.60 5.85 10.51
#